data_AF-A0A832M162-F1
#
_entry.id   AF-A0A832M162-F1
#
_cell.length_a   1.000
_cell.length_b   1.000
_cell.length_c   1.000
_cell.angle_alpha   90.00
_cell.angle_beta   90.00
_cell.angle_gamma   90.00
#
_symmetry.space_group_name_H-M   'P 1'
#
loop_
_entity.id
_entity.type
_entity.pdbx_description
1 polymer ?
#
loop_
_entity_poly.entity_id
_entity_poly.type
_entity_poly.pdbx_seq_one_letter_code
_entity_poly.pdbx_strand_id
1 'polypeptide(L)'
;MRVSVCVAYSVKDPAGLGIASELLKLLEHKPVDAVRAVSAYYLPELDALLAGFEEDVLYFEFLDEVCDSSFHLVLSRHSSEAGIASLTVHHPGNPMREA
;
A
#
# COMPACT_ATOMS: atom_id res chain seq x y z
N MET A 1 -0.10 -5.88 -14.24
CA MET A 1 -1.59 -5.96 -14.31
C MET A 1 -2.13 -4.55 -14.53
N ARG A 2 -3.23 -4.35 -15.26
CA ARG A 2 -3.87 -3.04 -15.39
C ARG A 2 -5.08 -2.95 -14.47
N VAL A 3 -5.11 -1.94 -13.62
CA VAL A 3 -6.15 -1.67 -12.61
C VAL A 3 -6.32 -0.16 -12.48
N SER A 4 -7.44 0.30 -11.90
CA SER A 4 -7.61 1.72 -11.62
C SER A 4 -6.66 2.21 -10.53
N VAL A 5 -6.43 1.40 -9.49
CA VAL A 5 -5.63 1.76 -8.30
C VAL A 5 -4.68 0.63 -7.88
N CYS A 6 -3.42 0.97 -7.59
CA CYS A 6 -2.53 0.08 -6.83
C CYS A 6 -2.56 0.47 -5.35
N VAL A 7 -3.00 -0.44 -4.48
CA VAL A 7 -2.92 -0.29 -3.03
C VAL A 7 -1.75 -1.12 -2.52
N ALA A 8 -0.76 -0.47 -1.93
CA ALA A 8 0.47 -1.09 -1.47
C ALA A 8 0.61 -0.98 0.05
N TYR A 9 1.17 -2.00 0.69
CA TYR A 9 1.51 -1.97 2.11
C TYR A 9 2.76 -2.79 2.40
N SER A 10 3.47 -2.42 3.47
CA SER A 10 4.56 -3.25 3.99
C SER A 10 3.98 -4.28 4.96
N VAL A 11 4.40 -5.54 4.84
CA VAL A 11 4.03 -6.58 5.83
C VAL A 11 4.70 -6.36 7.20
N LYS A 12 5.71 -5.48 7.25
CA LYS A 12 6.42 -5.07 8.48
C LYS A 12 5.75 -3.88 9.16
N ASP A 13 4.83 -3.19 8.50
CA ASP A 13 4.06 -2.09 9.07
C ASP A 13 2.74 -2.62 9.69
N PRO A 14 2.59 -2.60 11.02
CA PRO A 14 1.39 -3.13 11.68
C PRO A 14 0.10 -2.41 11.27
N ALA A 15 0.16 -1.11 10.97
CA ALA A 15 -1.03 -0.36 10.55
C ALA A 15 -1.35 -0.69 9.09
N GLY A 16 -0.34 -0.73 8.21
CA GLY A 16 -0.51 -1.13 6.81
C GLY A 16 -1.11 -2.53 6.67
N LEU A 17 -0.52 -3.50 7.37
CA LEU A 17 -1.01 -4.88 7.43
C LEU A 17 -2.42 -4.98 8.04
N GLY A 18 -2.68 -4.23 9.11
CA GLY A 18 -3.99 -4.19 9.76
C GLY A 18 -5.09 -3.67 8.83
N ILE A 19 -4.84 -2.55 8.14
CA ILE A 19 -5.78 -1.97 7.17
C ILE A 19 -6.02 -2.94 6.00
N ALA A 20 -4.95 -3.53 5.45
CA ALA A 20 -5.06 -4.52 4.38
C ALA A 20 -5.91 -5.73 4.81
N SER A 21 -5.73 -6.22 6.05
CA SER A 21 -6.54 -7.32 6.59
C SER A 21 -8.02 -6.94 6.71
N GLU A 22 -8.35 -5.74 7.15
CA GLU A 22 -9.74 -5.28 7.22
C GLU A 22 -10.37 -5.12 5.83
N LEU A 23 -9.62 -4.62 4.84
CA LEU A 23 -10.10 -4.54 3.45
C LEU A 23 -10.48 -5.92 2.91
N LEU A 24 -9.65 -6.94 3.15
CA LEU A 24 -9.92 -8.32 2.71
C LEU A 24 -11.12 -8.96 3.42
N LYS A 25 -11.49 -8.50 4.62
CA LYS A 25 -12.71 -8.96 5.31
C LYS A 25 -13.97 -8.30 4.77
N LEU A 26 -13.85 -7.06 4.29
CA LEU A 26 -14.97 -6.22 3.85
C LEU A 26 -15.30 -6.38 2.37
N LEU A 27 -14.34 -6.77 1.54
CA LEU A 27 -14.44 -6.78 0.08
C LEU A 27 -14.24 -8.18 -0.49
N GLU A 28 -14.91 -8.46 -1.62
CA GLU A 28 -14.58 -9.63 -2.41
C GLU A 28 -13.15 -9.51 -2.93
N HIS A 29 -12.44 -10.62 -2.96
CA HIS A 29 -11.05 -10.63 -3.40
C HIS A 29 -10.68 -11.93 -4.08
N LYS A 30 -9.73 -11.82 -5.01
CA LYS A 30 -9.14 -12.97 -5.70
C LYS A 30 -7.63 -12.93 -5.54
N PRO A 31 -6.99 -14.02 -5.10
CA PRO A 31 -5.54 -14.08 -5.08
C PRO A 31 -5.00 -13.95 -6.51
N VAL A 32 -3.95 -13.15 -6.66
CA VAL A 32 -3.25 -12.95 -7.93
C VAL A 32 -1.76 -12.89 -7.67
N ASP A 33 -0.95 -13.10 -8.71
CA ASP A 33 0.48 -12.86 -8.64
C ASP A 33 0.80 -11.42 -9.06
N ALA A 34 1.68 -10.77 -8.30
CA ALA A 34 2.22 -9.47 -8.64
C ALA A 34 3.73 -9.48 -8.42
N VAL A 35 4.45 -8.74 -9.28
CA VAL A 35 5.92 -8.65 -9.22
C VAL A 35 6.33 -8.16 -7.84
N ARG A 36 7.30 -8.87 -7.22
CA ARG A 36 7.87 -8.60 -5.87
C ARG A 36 6.91 -8.72 -4.68
N ALA A 37 5.61 -8.85 -4.89
CA ALA A 37 4.65 -8.96 -3.80
C ALA A 37 4.78 -10.32 -3.10
N VAL A 38 4.74 -10.32 -1.77
CA VAL A 38 4.63 -11.57 -0.98
C VAL A 38 3.20 -12.05 -0.88
N SER A 39 2.24 -11.13 -1.02
CA SER A 39 0.82 -11.43 -1.16
C SER A 39 0.17 -10.39 -2.04
N ALA A 40 -0.69 -10.80 -2.97
CA ALA A 40 -1.44 -9.88 -3.79
C ALA A 40 -2.86 -10.38 -4.05
N TYR A 41 -3.80 -9.42 -4.08
CA TYR A 41 -5.21 -9.67 -4.26
C TYR A 41 -5.80 -8.65 -5.21
N TYR A 42 -6.62 -9.11 -6.14
CA TYR A 42 -7.48 -8.23 -6.92
C TYR A 42 -8.80 -8.01 -6.17
N LEU A 43 -9.18 -6.74 -6.01
CA LEU A 43 -10.41 -6.27 -5.36
C LEU A 43 -11.38 -5.77 -6.44
N PRO A 44 -12.38 -6.56 -6.88
CA PRO A 44 -13.22 -6.22 -8.02
C PRO A 44 -14.07 -4.97 -7.82
N GLU A 45 -14.56 -4.69 -6.61
CA GLU A 45 -15.43 -3.53 -6.35
C GLU A 45 -14.70 -2.20 -6.50
N LEU A 46 -13.37 -2.20 -6.32
CA LEU A 46 -12.52 -1.02 -6.40
C LEU A 46 -11.73 -0.96 -7.71
N ASP A 47 -11.77 -2.02 -8.53
CA ASP A 47 -10.82 -2.25 -9.62
C ASP A 47 -9.38 -1.97 -9.15
N ALA A 48 -9.00 -2.62 -8.05
CA ALA A 48 -7.75 -2.35 -7.36
C ALA A 48 -6.90 -3.61 -7.17
N LEU A 49 -5.58 -3.44 -7.25
CA LEU A 49 -4.62 -4.42 -6.79
C LEU A 49 -4.22 -4.07 -5.34
N LEU A 50 -4.45 -4.96 -4.39
CA LEU A 50 -3.91 -4.87 -3.03
C LEU A 50 -2.68 -5.76 -2.93
N ALA A 51 -1.49 -5.17 -2.75
CA ALA A 51 -0.22 -5.88 -2.73
C ALA A 51 0.60 -5.59 -1.46
N GLY A 52 1.08 -6.66 -0.83
CA GLY A 52 1.95 -6.64 0.34
C GLY A 52 3.40 -6.92 -0.03
N PHE A 53 4.33 -6.16 0.55
CA PHE A 53 5.76 -6.22 0.27
C PHE A 53 6.60 -6.37 1.54
N GLU A 54 7.79 -6.95 1.42
CA GLU A 54 8.77 -7.07 2.52
C GLU A 54 9.52 -5.76 2.77
N GLU A 55 9.57 -4.88 1.78
CA GLU A 55 10.20 -3.57 1.87
C GLU A 55 9.46 -2.66 2.85
N ASP A 56 10.19 -1.73 3.47
CA ASP A 56 9.57 -0.62 4.19
C ASP A 56 8.92 0.34 3.17
N VAL A 57 7.82 0.98 3.58
CA VAL A 57 7.04 1.89 2.72
C VAL A 57 7.87 3.05 2.18
N LEU A 58 8.95 3.44 2.87
CA LEU A 58 9.88 4.47 2.44
C LEU A 58 10.65 4.09 1.15
N TYR A 59 10.72 2.78 0.83
CA TYR A 59 11.49 2.26 -0.30
C TYR A 59 10.60 1.68 -1.41
N PHE A 60 9.35 2.16 -1.51
CA PHE A 60 8.38 1.76 -2.53
C PHE A 60 8.59 2.44 -3.90
N GLU A 61 9.85 2.75 -4.27
CA GLU A 61 10.20 3.37 -5.55
C GLU A 61 9.85 2.48 -6.77
N PHE A 62 9.53 1.21 -6.53
CA PHE A 62 9.27 0.20 -7.55
C PHE A 62 7.79 -0.01 -7.90
N LEU A 63 6.87 0.74 -7.29
CA LEU A 63 5.43 0.46 -7.45
C LEU A 63 4.94 0.58 -8.90
N ASP A 64 5.58 1.42 -9.72
CA ASP A 64 5.29 1.54 -11.15
C ASP A 64 5.61 0.25 -11.95
N GLU A 65 6.44 -0.63 -11.42
CA GLU A 65 6.75 -1.94 -12.03
C GLU A 65 5.72 -3.02 -11.66
N VAL A 66 4.95 -2.81 -10.59
CA VAL A 66 4.01 -3.81 -10.04
C VAL A 66 2.73 -3.84 -10.86
N CYS A 67 2.15 -2.67 -11.12
CA CYS A 67 0.89 -2.55 -11.82
C CYS A 67 0.81 -1.24 -12.63
N ASP A 68 0.13 -1.31 -13.77
CA ASP A 68 -0.26 -0.14 -14.56
C ASP A 68 -1.56 0.42 -13.96
N SER A 69 -1.46 1.55 -13.26
CA SER A 69 -2.57 2.17 -12.53
C SER A 69 -2.58 3.69 -12.65
N SER A 70 -3.72 4.31 -12.33
CA SER A 70 -3.85 5.77 -12.39
C SER A 70 -3.15 6.46 -11.22
N PHE A 71 -3.05 5.78 -10.07
CA PHE A 71 -2.32 6.24 -8.89
C PHE A 71 -2.05 5.08 -7.92
N HIS A 72 -1.08 5.30 -7.04
CA HIS A 72 -0.73 4.39 -5.95
C HIS A 72 -1.25 4.93 -4.62
N LEU A 73 -1.78 4.05 -3.78
CA LEU A 73 -2.20 4.32 -2.41
C LEU A 73 -1.35 3.47 -1.45
N VAL A 74 -0.55 4.12 -0.60
CA VAL A 74 0.29 3.41 0.37
C VAL A 74 -0.38 3.40 1.74
N LEU A 75 -0.62 2.20 2.28
CA LEU A 75 -1.14 2.00 3.63
C LEU A 75 0.04 1.94 4.61
N SER A 76 0.10 2.90 5.52
CA SER A 76 1.20 2.97 6.48
C SER A 76 0.80 3.61 7.81
N ARG A 77 1.56 3.27 8.84
CA ARG A 77 1.57 3.93 10.13
C ARG A 77 2.24 5.30 10.03
N HIS A 78 1.58 6.31 10.58
CA HIS A 78 2.25 7.54 10.98
C HIS A 78 2.80 7.40 12.41
N SER A 79 4.06 7.78 12.63
CA SER A 79 4.73 7.74 13.94
C SER A 79 5.20 9.13 14.33
N SER A 80 4.77 9.64 15.48
CA SER A 80 5.13 10.97 15.98
C SER A 80 5.32 10.93 17.50
N GLU A 81 6.32 11.65 18.00
CA GLU A 81 6.61 11.77 19.45
C GLU A 81 5.45 12.41 20.22
N ALA A 82 4.61 13.20 19.55
CA ALA A 82 3.44 13.82 20.16
C ALA A 82 2.35 12.80 20.58
N GLY A 83 2.40 11.57 20.04
CA GLY A 83 1.50 10.49 20.44
C GLY A 83 0.01 10.72 20.11
N ILE A 84 -0.29 11.65 19.21
CA ILE A 84 -1.68 12.04 18.89
C ILE A 84 -2.30 11.00 17.96
N ALA A 85 -3.41 10.40 18.38
CA ALA A 85 -4.22 9.53 17.53
C ALA A 85 -4.74 10.30 16.31
N SER A 86 -4.34 9.87 15.12
CA SER A 86 -4.59 10.60 13.87
C SER A 86 -4.81 9.66 12.70
N LEU A 87 -5.65 10.07 11.75
CA LEU A 87 -5.72 9.51 10.40
C LEU A 87 -5.19 10.59 9.45
N THR A 88 -4.15 10.26 8.68
CA THR A 88 -3.42 11.25 7.88
C THR A 88 -3.28 10.82 6.43
N VAL A 89 -3.09 11.79 5.54
CA VAL A 89 -2.80 11.58 4.12
C VAL A 89 -1.75 12.59 3.70
N HIS A 90 -0.78 12.17 2.89
CA HIS A 90 0.27 13.01 2.34
C HIS A 90 0.85 12.36 1.08
N HIS A 91 1.55 13.16 0.27
CA HIS A 91 2.39 12.63 -0.80
C HIS A 91 3.82 12.43 -0.26
N PRO A 92 4.52 11.35 -0.64
CA PRO A 92 5.93 11.22 -0.34
C PRO A 92 6.74 12.24 -1.16
N GLY A 93 7.90 12.62 -0.65
CA GLY A 93 8.83 13.49 -1.37
C GLY A 93 9.81 14.17 -0.42
N ASN A 94 11.06 14.31 -0.87
CA ASN A 94 12.09 15.01 -0.13
C ASN A 94 12.28 16.40 -0.75
N PRO A 95 11.88 17.50 -0.08
CA PRO A 95 12.10 18.84 -0.59
C PRO A 95 13.60 19.19 -0.70
N MET A 96 14.43 18.49 0.08
CA MET A 96 15.89 18.58 0.10
C MET A 96 16.50 17.18 -0.04
N ARG A 97 17.83 17.04 0.05
CA ARG A 97 18.52 15.76 -0.18
C ARG A 97 18.16 14.64 0.80
N GLU A 98 17.69 14.98 2.00
CA GLU A 98 17.43 14.04 3.09
C GLU A 98 16.07 14.37 3.73
N ALA A 99 15.36 13.33 4.19
CA ALA A 99 14.14 13.41 4.99
C ALA A 99 14.40 12.90 6.41
#